data_AF-A0A9P4LED1-F1
#
_entry.id   AF-A0A9P4LED1-F1
#
_cell.length_a   1.000
_cell.length_b   1.000
_cell.length_c   1.000
_cell.angle_alpha   90.00
_cell.angle_beta   90.00
_cell.angle_gamma   90.00
#
_symmetry.space_group_name_H-M   'P 1'
#
loop_
_entity.id
_entity.type
_entity.pdbx_description
1 polymer ?
#
loop_
_entity_poly.entity_id
_entity_poly.type
_entity_poly.pdbx_seq_one_letter_code
_entity_poly.pdbx_strand_id
1 'polypeptide(L)' 'EKKAALYVVVQGISPLIVVLPTGGGKTLLPVTAAVLNNAAQQESGRASVTILVVPFCALIKDMLVQLRDAGVKAVE' A
#
# COMPACT_ATOMS: atom_id res chain seq x y z
N GLU A 1 15.53 -1.68 -7.58
CA GLU A 1 14.48 -2.71 -7.66
C GLU A 1 13.12 -2.24 -7.10
N LYS A 2 12.97 -1.96 -5.79
CA LYS A 2 11.68 -1.51 -5.20
C LYS A 2 11.04 -0.29 -5.88
N LYS A 3 11.84 0.67 -6.35
CA LYS A 3 11.37 1.85 -7.10
C LYS A 3 10.70 1.48 -8.44
N ALA A 4 11.26 0.50 -9.16
CA ALA A 4 10.70 0.04 -10.43
C ALA A 4 9.37 -0.72 -10.20
N ALA A 5 9.33 -1.58 -9.17
CA ALA A 5 8.11 -2.23 -8.73
C ALA A 5 6.99 -1.22 -8.38
N LEU A 6 7.33 -0.18 -7.61
CA LEU A 6 6.38 0.87 -7.25
C LEU A 6 5.87 1.63 -8.48
N TYR A 7 6.75 1.96 -9.43
CA TYR A 7 6.37 2.63 -10.67
C TYR A 7 5.35 1.82 -11.48
N VAL A 8 5.59 0.51 -11.66
CA VAL A 8 4.69 -0.38 -12.40
C VAL A 8 3.31 -0.46 -11.74
N VAL A 9 3.25 -0.52 -10.40
CA VAL A 9 1.99 -0.61 -9.65
C VAL A 9 1.21 0.71 -9.68
N VAL A 10 1.88 1.84 -9.44
CA VAL A 10 1.23 3.17 -9.44
C VAL A 10 0.66 3.52 -10.81
N GLN A 11 1.37 3.18 -11.88
CA GLN A 11 0.92 3.42 -13.26
C GLN A 11 -0.09 2.37 -13.76
N GLY A 12 -0.40 1.34 -12.98
CA GLY A 12 -1.33 0.27 -13.37
C GLY A 12 -0.86 -0.53 -14.60
N ILE A 13 0.45 -0.60 -14.85
CA ILE A 13 1.01 -1.18 -16.08
C ILE A 13 0.80 -2.69 -16.12
N SER A 14 1.04 -3.38 -15.00
CA SER A 14 0.87 -4.83 -14.92
C SER A 14 0.65 -5.29 -13.47
N PRO A 15 0.07 -6.50 -13.28
CA PRO A 15 0.15 -7.19 -12.00
C PRO A 15 1.62 -7.39 -11.58
N LEU A 16 1.89 -7.35 -10.27
CA LEU A 16 3.23 -7.49 -9.71
C LEU A 16 3.25 -8.59 -8.65
N ILE A 17 4.18 -9.55 -8.78
CA ILE A 17 4.49 -10.53 -7.74
C ILE A 17 5.76 -10.09 -7.02
N VAL A 18 5.70 -10.01 -5.69
CA VAL A 18 6.83 -9.61 -4.85
C VAL A 18 7.15 -10.71 -3.86
N VAL A 19 8.35 -11.28 -3.96
CA VAL A 19 8.86 -12.28 -3.02
C VAL A 19 10.00 -11.66 -2.23
N LEU A 20 9.76 -11.39 -0.96
CA LEU A 20 10.76 -10.91 0.00
C LEU A 20 10.59 -11.68 1.32
N PRO A 21 11.64 -11.81 2.15
CA PRO A 21 11.50 -12.38 3.49
C PRO A 21 10.65 -11.49 4.40
N THR A 22 10.07 -12.06 5.47
CA THR A 22 9.39 -11.27 6.52
C THR A 22 10.36 -10.23 7.09
N GLY A 23 9.87 -9.02 7.39
CA GLY A 23 10.73 -7.87 7.70
C GLY A 23 11.40 -7.20 6.49
N GLY A 24 11.36 -7.80 5.29
CA GLY A 24 11.93 -7.22 4.07
C GLY A 24 11.23 -5.97 3.51
N GLY A 25 10.23 -5.45 4.24
CA GLY A 25 9.48 -4.25 3.86
C GLY A 25 8.48 -4.48 2.72
N LYS A 26 7.85 -5.66 2.67
CA LYS A 26 6.80 -5.99 1.68
C LYS A 26 5.62 -5.02 1.74
N THR A 27 5.15 -4.74 2.95
CA THR A 27 4.01 -3.86 3.23
C THR A 27 4.21 -2.43 2.73
N LEU A 28 5.47 -1.96 2.63
CA LEU A 28 5.77 -0.62 2.15
C LEU A 28 5.31 -0.40 0.70
N LEU A 29 5.43 -1.41 -0.17
CA LEU A 29 5.04 -1.30 -1.58
C LEU A 29 3.54 -0.97 -1.77
N PRO A 30 2.59 -1.76 -1.27
CA PRO A 30 1.16 -1.47 -1.42
C PRO A 30 0.75 -0.19 -0.67
N VAL A 31 1.34 0.10 0.49
CA VAL A 31 1.02 1.33 1.26
C VAL A 31 1.51 2.58 0.51
N THR A 32 2.73 2.59 0.02
CA THR A 32 3.25 3.73 -0.75
C THR A 32 2.47 3.91 -2.05
N ALA A 33 2.10 2.82 -2.74
CA ALA A 33 1.25 2.91 -3.92
C ALA A 33 -0.12 3.53 -3.60
N ALA A 34 -0.73 3.15 -2.47
CA ALA A 34 -2.00 3.71 -2.02
C ALA A 34 -1.93 5.22 -1.73
N VAL A 35 -0.84 5.67 -1.11
CA VAL A 35 -0.62 7.10 -0.80
C VAL A 35 -0.40 7.90 -2.07
N LEU A 36 0.45 7.43 -2.99
CA LEU A 36 0.74 8.11 -4.25
C LEU A 36 -0.48 8.19 -5.17
N ASN A 37 -1.25 7.09 -5.27
CA ASN A 37 -2.49 7.08 -6.05
C ASN A 37 -3.52 8.06 -5.48
N ASN A 38 -3.65 8.15 -4.16
CA ASN A 38 -4.54 9.13 -3.55
C ASN A 38 -4.13 10.58 -3.84
N ALA A 39 -2.83 10.89 -3.74
CA ALA A 39 -2.33 12.23 -4.07
C ALA A 39 -2.62 12.60 -5.53
N ALA A 40 -2.35 11.70 -6.47
CA ALA A 40 -2.60 11.92 -7.90
C ALA A 40 -4.09 12.05 -8.25
N GLN A 41 -4.97 11.30 -7.56
CA GLN A 41 -6.41 11.31 -7.84
C GLN A 41 -7.16 12.46 -7.14
N GLN A 42 -6.60 13.02 -6.06
CA GLN A 42 -7.15 14.23 -5.42
C GLN A 42 -7.14 15.44 -6.38
N GLU A 43 -6.10 15.58 -7.21
CA GLU A 43 -6.04 16.61 -8.27
C GLU A 43 -7.16 16.44 -9.32
N SER A 44 -7.67 15.21 -9.47
CA SER A 44 -8.76 14.85 -10.39
C SER A 44 -10.13 14.78 -9.71
N GLY A 45 -10.24 15.11 -8.41
CA GLY A 45 -11.47 15.05 -7.64
C GLY A 45 -12.02 13.64 -7.37
N ARG A 46 -11.20 12.59 -7.55
CA ARG A 46 -11.60 11.19 -7.32
C ARG A 46 -10.94 10.62 -6.07
N ALA A 47 -11.73 9.96 -5.23
CA ALA A 47 -11.20 9.22 -4.08
C ALA A 47 -10.63 7.87 -4.54
N SER A 48 -9.45 7.48 -4.02
CA SER A 48 -8.83 6.18 -4.30
C SER A 48 -8.74 5.33 -3.03
N VAL A 49 -9.12 4.06 -3.12
CA VAL A 49 -9.03 3.10 -2.01
C VAL A 49 -8.14 1.93 -2.44
N THR A 50 -7.24 1.53 -1.56
CA THR A 50 -6.45 0.30 -1.72
C THR A 50 -6.95 -0.73 -0.72
N ILE A 51 -7.31 -1.91 -1.22
CA ILE A 51 -7.75 -3.04 -0.40
C ILE A 51 -6.52 -3.94 -0.19
N LEU A 52 -6.14 -4.14 1.07
CA LEU A 52 -5.07 -5.05 1.44
C LEU A 52 -5.64 -6.28 2.15
N VAL A 53 -5.57 -7.43 1.48
CA VAL A 53 -6.04 -8.70 2.05
C VAL A 53 -4.92 -9.32 2.89
N VAL A 54 -5.20 -9.55 4.17
CA VAL A 54 -4.25 -10.10 5.13
C VAL A 54 -4.89 -11.28 5.86
N PRO A 55 -4.25 -12.46 5.91
CA PRO A 55 -4.89 -13.67 6.45
C PRO A 55 -4.95 -13.72 7.99
N PHE A 56 -4.22 -12.86 8.70
CA PHE A 56 -4.11 -12.89 10.16
C PHE A 56 -4.74 -11.64 10.80
N CYS A 57 -5.80 -11.82 11.59
CA CYS A 57 -6.47 -10.71 12.29
C CYS A 57 -5.52 -9.94 13.23
N ALA A 58 -4.59 -10.63 13.89
CA ALA A 58 -3.58 -9.98 14.73
C ALA A 58 -2.69 -9.03 13.91
N LEU A 59 -2.29 -9.46 12.71
CA LEU A 59 -1.50 -8.64 11.81
C LEU A 59 -2.28 -7.41 11.30
N ILE A 60 -3.59 -7.55 11.07
CA ILE A 60 -4.45 -6.40 10.71
C ILE A 60 -4.40 -5.34 11.82
N LYS A 61 -4.58 -5.74 13.08
CA LYS A 61 -4.54 -4.81 14.23
C LYS A 61 -3.19 -4.12 14.36
N ASP A 62 -2.10 -4.86 14.25
CA ASP A 62 -0.74 -4.30 14.31
C ASP A 62 -0.48 -3.31 13.16
N MET A 63 -0.95 -3.64 11.96
CA MET A 63 -0.84 -2.77 10.80
C MET A 63 -1.65 -1.49 10.94
N LEU A 64 -2.88 -1.54 11.47
CA LEU A 64 -3.69 -0.35 11.72
C LEU A 64 -3.01 0.62 12.70
N VAL A 65 -2.33 0.10 13.72
CA VAL A 65 -1.51 0.91 14.63
C VAL A 65 -0.39 1.61 13.87
N GLN A 66 0.42 0.85 13.11
CA GLN A 66 1.55 1.42 12.36
C GLN A 66 1.12 2.44 11.30
N LEU A 67 0.00 2.19 10.61
CA LEU A 67 -0.53 3.10 9.59
C LEU A 67 -1.03 4.40 10.20
N ARG A 68 -1.75 4.33 11.34
CA ARG A 68 -2.20 5.51 12.08
C ARG A 68 -1.01 6.34 12.55
N ASP A 69 0.02 5.69 13.11
CA ASP A 69 1.22 6.38 13.59
C ASP A 69 2.00 7.05 12.43
N ALA A 70 1.88 6.51 11.21
CA ALA A 70 2.41 7.09 9.98
C ALA A 70 1.46 8.12 9.31
N GLY A 71 0.31 8.44 9.91
CA GLY A 71 -0.68 9.38 9.35
C GLY A 71 -1.46 8.85 8.15
N VAL A 72 -1.45 7.55 7.90
CA VAL A 72 -2.17 6.90 6.80
C VAL A 72 -3.56 6.43 7.28
N LYS A 73 -4.62 6.91 6.63
CA LYS A 73 -5.99 6.50 6.93
C LYS A 73 -6.24 5.07 6.44
N ALA A 74 -6.57 4.17 7.37
CA ALA A 74 -6.92 2.78 7.07
C ALA A 74 -8.03 2.29 8.02
N VAL A 75 -8.82 1.30 7.56
CA VAL A 75 -9.91 0.66 8.30
C VAL A 75 -9.91 -0.85 7.98
N GLU A 76 -10.43 -1.66 8.91
CA GLU A 76 -10.72 -3.10 8.70
C GLU A 76 -12.09 -3.28 8.04
#